data_AF-A0A3C1XC37-F1
#
_entry.id   AF-A0A3C1XC37-F1
#
_cell.length_a   1.000
_cell.length_b   1.000
_cell.length_c   1.000
_cell.angle_alpha   90.00
_cell.angle_beta   90.00
_cell.angle_gamma   90.00
#
_symmetry.space_group_name_H-M   'P 1'
#
loop_
_entity.id
_entity.type
_entity.pdbx_description
1 polymer ?
#
loop_
_entity_poly.entity_id
_entity_poly.type
_entity_poly.pdbx_seq_one_letter_code
_entity_poly.pdbx_strand_id
1 'polypeptide(L)'
;MEHRRKRDMSTKDSIPTGIKRTVAIILATILVFSTFSLTAFAAPAKTEVPGQVYEFGKDSHYEFSDSKDSISSENADTYGTFSISGEVSDVTTKNGVPAYKVTEGNLKFFYNYGDTLLNADEDSWHLIEDKSKRLDDLKLNESILKGVTILQTSTDRLNWVDVVNMTDAFNKAPIRTESIYETKDVQLINGCYYRLVVAYELRIRTEDRNILFINTDKFDYKKCAEVYEFYAYTDTS
;
A
#
# COMPACT_ATOMS: atom_id res chain seq x y z
N MET A 1 92.61 10.26 38.36
CA MET A 1 91.38 11.02 38.66
C MET A 1 90.32 10.47 37.73
N GLU A 2 89.61 9.45 38.19
CA GLU A 2 88.85 8.54 37.32
C GLU A 2 87.50 8.18 37.96
N HIS A 3 86.50 8.14 37.08
CA HIS A 3 85.17 7.56 37.19
C HIS A 3 84.19 8.01 38.28
N ARG A 4 83.05 8.58 37.83
CA ARG A 4 81.72 8.13 38.27
C ARG A 4 80.68 8.27 37.15
N ARG A 5 80.11 7.13 36.75
CA ARG A 5 78.94 6.99 35.87
C ARG A 5 77.71 7.65 36.50
N LYS A 6 76.94 8.38 35.68
CA LYS A 6 75.53 8.70 35.95
C LYS A 6 74.70 7.41 35.90
N ARG A 7 73.76 7.27 36.83
CA ARG A 7 72.80 6.17 36.93
C ARG A 7 71.46 6.70 36.42
N ASP A 8 70.95 6.14 35.32
CA ASP A 8 69.58 6.33 34.87
C ASP A 8 68.60 5.60 35.79
N MET A 9 67.43 6.18 36.03
CA MET A 9 66.30 5.50 36.67
C MET A 9 65.02 5.83 35.92
N SER A 10 64.67 4.94 34.99
CA SER A 10 63.39 4.89 34.27
C SER A 10 62.41 4.07 35.11
N THR A 11 61.32 4.69 35.57
CA THR A 11 60.22 3.98 36.24
C THR A 11 59.11 3.78 35.22
N LYS A 12 58.91 2.53 34.77
CA LYS A 12 57.75 2.11 34.00
C LYS A 12 56.70 1.61 35.00
N ASP A 13 55.66 2.39 35.23
CA ASP A 13 54.50 1.93 35.99
C ASP A 13 53.78 0.84 35.22
N SER A 14 53.66 -0.34 35.85
CA SER A 14 52.97 -1.49 35.27
C SER A 14 51.57 -1.62 35.86
N ILE A 15 50.56 -1.68 34.98
CA ILE A 15 49.15 -1.76 35.37
C ILE A 15 48.87 -3.08 36.13
N PRO A 16 48.18 -3.05 37.28
CA PRO A 16 47.86 -4.23 38.09
C PRO A 16 47.09 -5.31 37.32
N THR A 17 47.50 -6.57 37.48
CA THR A 17 46.97 -7.74 36.74
C THR A 17 45.46 -7.97 36.92
N GLY A 18 44.89 -7.56 38.06
CA GLY A 18 43.44 -7.65 38.31
C GLY A 18 42.60 -6.77 37.38
N ILE A 19 43.07 -5.56 37.10
CA ILE A 19 42.40 -4.61 36.19
C ILE A 19 42.45 -5.13 34.75
N LYS A 20 43.57 -5.75 34.35
CA LYS A 20 43.71 -6.39 33.03
C LYS A 20 42.72 -7.54 32.82
N ARG A 21 42.48 -8.36 33.85
CA ARG A 21 41.51 -9.46 33.79
C ARG A 21 40.06 -8.96 33.66
N THR A 22 39.68 -7.95 34.44
CA THR A 22 38.32 -7.38 34.36
C THR A 22 38.08 -6.69 33.02
N VAL A 23 39.06 -5.94 32.51
CA VAL A 23 38.98 -5.32 31.16
C VAL A 23 38.90 -6.38 30.06
N ALA A 24 39.67 -7.47 30.16
CA ALA A 24 39.61 -8.57 29.20
C ALA A 24 38.24 -9.28 29.20
N ILE A 25 37.62 -9.47 30.37
CA ILE A 25 36.29 -10.08 30.47
C ILE A 25 35.22 -9.16 29.87
N ILE A 26 35.29 -7.84 30.12
CA ILE A 26 34.36 -6.86 29.55
C ILE A 26 34.48 -6.81 28.02
N LEU A 27 35.70 -6.79 27.49
CA LEU A 27 35.94 -6.84 26.04
C LEU A 27 35.44 -8.14 25.41
N ALA A 28 35.61 -9.28 26.08
CA ALA A 28 35.09 -10.56 25.62
C ALA A 28 33.55 -10.58 25.59
N THR A 29 32.88 -10.00 26.60
CA THR A 29 31.41 -9.90 26.59
C THR A 29 30.87 -8.98 25.49
N ILE A 30 31.56 -7.88 25.18
CA ILE A 30 31.16 -6.98 24.07
C ILE A 30 31.31 -7.68 22.71
N LEU A 31 32.36 -8.48 22.54
CA LEU A 31 32.55 -9.28 21.32
C LEU A 31 31.44 -10.32 21.13
N VAL A 32 31.01 -10.98 22.21
CA VAL A 32 29.95 -12.02 22.15
C VAL A 32 28.57 -11.42 21.84
N PHE A 33 28.28 -10.19 22.29
CA PHE A 33 27.03 -9.50 21.92
C PHE A 33 27.04 -8.97 20.48
N SER A 34 28.20 -8.75 19.87
CA SER A 34 28.31 -8.26 18.49
C SER A 34 28.06 -9.33 17.40
N THR A 35 27.97 -10.60 17.78
CA THR A 35 27.68 -11.71 16.85
C THR A 35 26.20 -12.07 16.76
N PHE A 36 25.31 -11.37 17.48
CA PHE A 36 23.88 -11.48 17.23
C PHE A 36 23.55 -10.70 15.96
N SER A 37 23.70 -11.37 14.82
CA SER A 37 23.14 -10.88 13.56
C SER A 37 21.63 -10.75 13.74
N LEU A 38 21.15 -9.51 13.89
CA LEU A 38 19.75 -9.20 13.67
C LEU A 38 19.46 -9.57 12.22
N THR A 39 18.81 -10.71 12.00
CA THR A 39 18.27 -11.05 10.70
C THR A 39 17.13 -10.06 10.43
N ALA A 40 17.45 -8.96 9.76
CA ALA A 40 16.44 -8.11 9.17
C ALA A 40 15.79 -8.91 8.05
N PHE A 41 14.60 -9.47 8.32
CA PHE A 41 13.75 -9.96 7.25
C PHE A 41 13.38 -8.76 6.40
N ALA A 42 13.90 -8.70 5.18
CA ALA A 42 13.40 -7.75 4.19
C ALA A 42 11.90 -7.98 4.05
N ALA A 43 11.10 -6.93 4.13
CA ALA A 43 9.69 -7.04 3.81
C ALA A 43 9.57 -7.66 2.40
N PRO A 44 8.67 -8.64 2.20
CA PRO A 44 8.51 -9.26 0.90
C PRO A 44 8.25 -8.17 -0.14
N ALA A 45 8.92 -8.27 -1.29
CA ALA A 45 8.74 -7.31 -2.36
C ALA A 45 7.25 -7.22 -2.73
N LYS A 46 6.79 -6.00 -2.99
CA LYS A 46 5.44 -5.75 -3.49
C LYS A 46 5.53 -5.60 -5.01
N THR A 47 4.67 -6.31 -5.72
CA THR A 47 4.48 -6.19 -7.15
C THR A 47 3.24 -5.35 -7.40
N GLU A 48 3.41 -4.20 -8.04
CA GLU A 48 2.27 -3.37 -8.44
C GLU A 48 1.45 -4.10 -9.51
N VAL A 49 0.13 -3.94 -9.40
CA VAL A 49 -0.81 -4.53 -10.36
C VAL A 49 -1.38 -3.39 -11.19
N PRO A 50 -1.26 -3.43 -12.52
CA PRO A 50 -1.82 -2.39 -13.38
C PRO A 50 -3.36 -2.41 -13.32
N GLY A 51 -3.95 -1.22 -13.35
CA GLY A 51 -5.40 -1.03 -13.35
C GLY A 51 -5.85 -0.06 -14.42
N GLN A 52 -7.17 0.13 -14.47
CA GLN A 52 -7.85 1.10 -15.31
C GLN A 52 -8.55 2.13 -14.45
N VAL A 53 -8.39 3.40 -14.79
CA VAL A 53 -8.96 4.54 -14.07
C VAL A 53 -10.01 5.19 -14.96
N TYR A 54 -11.19 5.41 -14.37
CA TYR A 54 -12.35 5.98 -15.01
C TYR A 54 -12.74 7.25 -14.27
N GLU A 55 -13.01 8.31 -15.04
CA GLU A 55 -13.47 9.59 -14.51
C GLU A 55 -14.88 9.88 -15.01
N PHE A 56 -15.75 10.31 -14.11
CA PHE A 56 -17.15 10.57 -14.39
C PHE A 56 -17.59 11.93 -13.83
N GLY A 57 -18.68 12.43 -14.40
CA GLY A 57 -19.38 13.60 -13.86
C GLY A 57 -20.10 13.31 -12.54
N LYS A 58 -20.47 14.37 -11.83
CA LYS A 58 -21.10 14.35 -10.50
C LYS A 58 -22.29 13.38 -10.36
N ASP A 59 -23.16 13.32 -11.37
CA ASP A 59 -24.42 12.58 -11.30
C ASP A 59 -24.29 11.08 -11.67
N SER A 60 -23.08 10.63 -12.04
CA SER A 60 -22.80 9.24 -12.38
C SER A 60 -22.86 8.32 -11.16
N HIS A 61 -23.16 7.05 -11.42
CA HIS A 61 -23.04 5.95 -10.46
C HIS A 61 -21.77 5.11 -10.69
N TYR A 62 -20.73 5.69 -11.29
CA TYR A 62 -19.46 5.01 -11.59
C TYR A 62 -19.65 3.84 -12.57
N GLU A 63 -20.34 4.05 -13.68
CA GLU A 63 -20.66 3.01 -14.68
C GLU A 63 -19.42 2.55 -15.49
N PHE A 64 -18.40 2.02 -14.80
CA PHE A 64 -17.14 1.60 -15.40
C PHE A 64 -17.27 0.34 -16.26
N SER A 65 -18.29 -0.50 -16.03
CA SER A 65 -18.53 -1.70 -16.85
C SER A 65 -19.01 -1.36 -18.27
N ASP A 66 -19.76 -0.26 -18.39
CA ASP A 66 -20.30 0.25 -19.65
C ASP A 66 -19.41 1.35 -20.30
N SER A 67 -18.41 1.85 -19.56
CA SER A 67 -17.49 2.88 -20.07
C SER A 67 -16.47 2.29 -21.05
N LYS A 68 -16.23 3.03 -22.14
CA LYS A 68 -15.19 2.71 -23.13
C LYS A 68 -13.89 3.47 -22.90
N ASP A 69 -13.96 4.58 -22.19
CA ASP A 69 -12.84 5.48 -21.97
C ASP A 69 -12.26 5.21 -20.57
N SER A 70 -11.01 4.78 -20.57
CA SER A 70 -10.22 4.55 -19.35
C SER A 70 -8.76 4.91 -19.60
N ILE A 71 -8.06 5.25 -18.52
CA ILE A 71 -6.64 5.55 -18.52
C ILE A 71 -5.95 4.49 -17.67
N SER A 72 -4.81 3.97 -18.14
CA SER A 72 -3.99 3.07 -17.33
C SER A 72 -3.62 3.74 -16.00
N SER A 73 -3.68 3.01 -14.89
CA SER A 73 -3.29 3.51 -13.56
C SER A 73 -1.84 3.99 -13.49
N GLU A 74 -0.97 3.52 -14.38
CA GLU A 74 0.42 3.99 -14.49
C GLU A 74 0.53 5.43 -15.01
N ASN A 75 -0.50 5.93 -15.70
CA ASN A 75 -0.54 7.25 -16.32
C ASN A 75 -1.63 8.15 -15.73
N ALA A 76 -2.27 7.73 -14.64
CA ALA A 76 -3.38 8.43 -14.02
C ALA A 76 -3.05 8.82 -12.58
N ASP A 77 -3.61 9.95 -12.13
CA ASP A 77 -3.53 10.39 -10.74
C ASP A 77 -4.52 9.59 -9.88
N THR A 78 -4.12 8.38 -9.53
CA THR A 78 -4.85 7.51 -8.59
C THR A 78 -4.69 8.00 -7.16
N TYR A 79 -5.65 7.70 -6.28
CA TYR A 79 -5.54 8.06 -4.87
C TYR A 79 -4.51 7.20 -4.13
N GLY A 80 -4.35 5.95 -4.58
CA GLY A 80 -3.43 4.99 -3.99
C GLY A 80 -2.93 3.97 -5.00
N THR A 81 -2.03 3.11 -4.54
CA THR A 81 -1.39 2.11 -5.38
C THR A 81 -1.82 0.71 -4.97
N PHE A 82 -2.29 -0.08 -5.93
CA PHE A 82 -2.61 -1.47 -5.72
C PHE A 82 -1.40 -2.37 -5.99
N SER A 83 -1.08 -3.24 -5.04
CA SER A 83 0.03 -4.18 -5.14
C SER A 83 -0.27 -5.51 -4.43
N ILE A 84 0.41 -6.55 -4.89
CA ILE A 84 0.42 -7.88 -4.28
C ILE A 84 1.78 -8.16 -3.66
N SER A 85 1.81 -8.94 -2.59
CA SER A 85 3.05 -9.40 -1.97
C SER A 85 2.97 -10.90 -1.71
N GLY A 86 4.04 -11.61 -2.07
CA GLY A 86 4.18 -13.06 -1.95
C GLY A 86 5.23 -13.56 -2.93
N GLU A 87 5.41 -14.89 -3.00
CA GLU A 87 6.40 -15.48 -3.90
C GLU A 87 5.87 -15.62 -5.33
N VAL A 88 5.95 -14.53 -6.09
CA VAL A 88 5.62 -14.51 -7.51
C VAL A 88 6.84 -14.94 -8.33
N SER A 89 6.74 -16.06 -9.03
CA SER A 89 7.84 -16.59 -9.86
C SER A 89 7.76 -16.18 -11.33
N ASP A 90 6.56 -15.87 -11.82
CA ASP A 90 6.32 -15.54 -13.22
C ASP A 90 5.09 -14.64 -13.37
N VAL A 91 5.11 -13.80 -14.42
CA VAL A 91 4.00 -12.91 -14.78
C VAL A 91 3.69 -13.12 -16.26
N THR A 92 2.49 -13.62 -16.51
CA THR A 92 1.97 -13.91 -17.85
C THR A 92 0.66 -13.15 -18.07
N THR A 93 -0.08 -13.49 -19.14
CA THR A 93 -1.41 -12.94 -19.39
C THR A 93 -2.42 -14.07 -19.52
N LYS A 94 -3.56 -13.95 -18.84
CA LYS A 94 -4.69 -14.87 -18.98
C LYS A 94 -5.96 -14.07 -19.25
N ASN A 95 -6.63 -14.34 -20.36
CA ASN A 95 -7.87 -13.64 -20.76
C ASN A 95 -7.74 -12.11 -20.76
N GLY A 96 -6.58 -11.58 -21.15
CA GLY A 96 -6.32 -10.14 -21.26
C GLY A 96 -5.97 -9.43 -19.95
N VAL A 97 -5.86 -10.15 -18.83
CA VAL A 97 -5.39 -9.60 -17.54
C VAL A 97 -4.06 -10.23 -17.13
N PRO A 98 -3.21 -9.53 -16.36
CA PRO A 98 -1.98 -10.10 -15.83
C PRO A 98 -2.28 -11.34 -14.99
N ALA A 99 -1.42 -12.35 -15.12
CA ALA A 99 -1.54 -13.63 -14.45
C ALA A 99 -0.26 -13.93 -13.68
N TYR A 100 -0.37 -13.96 -12.36
CA TYR A 100 0.75 -14.13 -11.44
C TYR A 100 0.84 -15.58 -10.97
N LYS A 101 1.98 -16.22 -11.25
CA LYS A 101 2.29 -17.57 -10.78
C LYS A 101 2.91 -17.49 -9.39
N VAL A 102 2.29 -18.17 -8.43
CA VAL A 102 2.71 -18.22 -7.02
C VAL A 102 3.38 -19.57 -6.74
N THR A 103 4.63 -19.56 -6.27
CA THR A 103 5.38 -20.81 -5.98
C THR A 103 5.10 -21.35 -4.59
N GLU A 104 4.99 -20.48 -3.60
CA GLU A 104 4.77 -20.86 -2.21
C GLU A 104 3.91 -19.81 -1.49
N GLY A 105 3.09 -20.30 -0.55
CA GLY A 105 2.28 -19.47 0.32
C GLY A 105 1.11 -18.78 -0.37
N ASN A 106 0.63 -17.70 0.26
CA ASN A 106 -0.50 -16.92 -0.19
C ASN A 106 -0.06 -15.52 -0.62
N LEU A 107 -0.88 -14.88 -1.46
CA LEU A 107 -0.69 -13.48 -1.82
C LEU A 107 -1.44 -12.58 -0.83
N LYS A 108 -0.75 -11.55 -0.36
CA LYS A 108 -1.36 -10.43 0.38
C LYS A 108 -1.58 -9.26 -0.55
N PHE A 109 -2.76 -8.68 -0.48
CA PHE A 109 -3.17 -7.58 -1.34
C PHE A 109 -3.16 -6.28 -0.57
N PHE A 110 -2.63 -5.23 -1.17
CA PHE A 110 -2.47 -3.92 -0.56
C PHE A 110 -2.99 -2.86 -1.50
N TYR A 111 -3.88 -2.01 -1.02
CA TYR A 111 -4.16 -0.73 -1.65
C TYR A 111 -3.64 0.35 -0.70
N ASN A 112 -2.47 0.90 -1.03
CA ASN A 112 -1.75 1.82 -0.16
C ASN A 112 -2.03 3.27 -0.58
N TYR A 113 -2.49 4.08 0.35
CA TYR A 113 -2.79 5.50 0.16
C TYR A 113 -2.45 6.28 1.43
N GLY A 114 -2.19 7.57 1.24
CA GLY A 114 -2.04 8.56 2.31
C GLY A 114 -3.32 9.38 2.49
N ASP A 115 -3.24 10.43 3.29
CA ASP A 115 -4.37 11.30 3.63
C ASP A 115 -4.40 12.61 2.83
N THR A 116 -3.60 12.72 1.76
CA THR A 116 -3.43 13.95 0.98
C THR A 116 -4.76 14.51 0.47
N LEU A 117 -5.58 13.70 -0.21
CA LEU A 117 -6.89 14.16 -0.71
C LEU A 117 -7.92 14.29 0.42
N LEU A 118 -7.74 13.59 1.54
CA LEU A 118 -8.64 13.69 2.69
C LEU A 118 -8.49 15.04 3.40
N ASN A 119 -7.25 15.50 3.55
CA ASN A 119 -6.88 16.70 4.29
C ASN A 119 -6.64 17.93 3.40
N ALA A 120 -6.76 17.78 2.07
CA ALA A 120 -6.66 18.88 1.13
C ALA A 120 -7.72 19.95 1.40
N ASP A 121 -7.33 21.22 1.21
CA ASP A 121 -8.24 22.35 1.31
C ASP A 121 -9.17 22.44 0.09
N GLU A 122 -10.11 23.38 0.15
CA GLU A 122 -11.15 23.53 -0.85
C GLU A 122 -10.65 24.02 -2.22
N ASP A 123 -9.47 24.65 -2.29
CA ASP A 123 -8.84 25.14 -3.52
C ASP A 123 -7.97 24.07 -4.19
N SER A 124 -7.88 22.89 -3.58
CA SER A 124 -7.27 21.69 -4.15
C SER A 124 -8.33 20.60 -4.33
N TRP A 125 -8.07 19.65 -5.23
CA TRP A 125 -8.92 18.46 -5.32
C TRP A 125 -8.91 17.73 -3.97
N HIS A 126 -10.08 17.64 -3.34
CA HIS A 126 -10.27 17.01 -2.03
C HIS A 126 -11.45 16.05 -2.05
N LEU A 127 -11.39 15.03 -1.19
CA LEU A 127 -12.46 14.06 -1.02
C LEU A 127 -13.71 14.74 -0.45
N ILE A 128 -14.87 14.41 -1.02
CA ILE A 128 -16.18 14.78 -0.47
C ILE A 128 -17.00 13.52 -0.16
N GLU A 129 -18.10 13.70 0.58
CA GLU A 129 -19.00 12.59 0.89
C GLU A 129 -19.92 12.27 -0.30
N ASP A 130 -19.74 11.12 -0.94
CA ASP A 130 -20.76 10.57 -1.84
C ASP A 130 -21.80 9.78 -1.01
N LYS A 131 -22.99 10.35 -0.85
CA LYS A 131 -24.08 9.71 -0.09
C LYS A 131 -24.79 8.60 -0.85
N SER A 132 -24.44 8.37 -2.11
CA SER A 132 -24.98 7.30 -2.93
C SER A 132 -24.54 5.92 -2.41
N LYS A 133 -25.30 4.90 -2.82
CA LYS A 133 -25.06 3.48 -2.53
C LYS A 133 -24.89 2.67 -3.81
N ARG A 134 -24.66 3.35 -4.94
CA ARG A 134 -24.55 2.72 -6.26
C ARG A 134 -23.13 2.87 -6.74
N LEU A 135 -22.55 1.75 -7.13
CA LEU A 135 -21.23 1.65 -7.72
C LEU A 135 -21.38 0.71 -8.91
N ASP A 136 -21.40 1.27 -10.12
CA ASP A 136 -21.75 0.54 -11.33
C ASP A 136 -23.11 -0.17 -11.15
N ASP A 137 -23.20 -1.46 -11.50
CA ASP A 137 -24.38 -2.29 -11.25
C ASP A 137 -24.53 -2.76 -9.80
N LEU A 138 -23.52 -2.53 -8.95
CA LEU A 138 -23.53 -2.96 -7.56
C LEU A 138 -24.31 -1.96 -6.67
N LYS A 139 -25.21 -2.52 -5.85
CA LYS A 139 -25.88 -1.78 -4.78
C LYS A 139 -25.25 -2.12 -3.43
N LEU A 140 -24.64 -1.12 -2.80
CA LEU A 140 -24.01 -1.22 -1.49
C LEU A 140 -25.04 -1.18 -0.36
N ASN A 141 -24.71 -1.82 0.76
CA ASN A 141 -25.53 -1.77 1.98
C ASN A 141 -25.45 -0.38 2.65
N GLU A 142 -24.26 0.20 2.65
CA GLU A 142 -23.94 1.53 3.20
C GLU A 142 -23.55 2.51 2.10
N SER A 143 -23.59 3.81 2.40
CA SER A 143 -23.17 4.85 1.45
C SER A 143 -21.66 4.87 1.26
N ILE A 144 -21.20 5.29 0.09
CA ILE A 144 -19.77 5.36 -0.26
C ILE A 144 -19.02 6.29 0.71
N LEU A 145 -19.61 7.45 1.02
CA LEU A 145 -19.04 8.51 1.86
C LEU A 145 -17.69 8.98 1.30
N LYS A 146 -16.61 8.98 2.09
CA LYS A 146 -15.29 9.44 1.63
C LYS A 146 -14.58 8.45 0.72
N GLY A 147 -15.19 7.33 0.36
CA GLY A 147 -14.67 6.38 -0.61
C GLY A 147 -15.04 4.94 -0.27
N VAL A 148 -15.00 4.06 -1.26
CA VAL A 148 -15.28 2.64 -1.10
C VAL A 148 -14.14 1.81 -1.68
N THR A 149 -13.82 0.70 -1.03
CA THR A 149 -12.91 -0.33 -1.52
C THR A 149 -13.63 -1.67 -1.52
N ILE A 150 -13.73 -2.31 -2.69
CA ILE A 150 -14.37 -3.61 -2.87
C ILE A 150 -13.40 -4.56 -3.54
N LEU A 151 -13.15 -5.70 -2.90
CA LEU A 151 -12.41 -6.80 -3.53
C LEU A 151 -13.38 -7.90 -3.88
N GLN A 152 -13.30 -8.36 -5.11
CA GLN A 152 -14.14 -9.43 -5.64
C GLN A 152 -13.28 -10.56 -6.16
N THR A 153 -13.84 -11.77 -6.13
CA THR A 153 -13.21 -12.98 -6.65
C THR A 153 -14.11 -13.63 -7.70
N SER A 154 -13.50 -14.30 -8.67
CA SER A 154 -14.22 -15.02 -9.72
C SER A 154 -13.42 -16.22 -10.19
N THR A 155 -14.11 -17.27 -10.63
CA THR A 155 -13.50 -18.43 -11.29
C THR A 155 -13.55 -18.33 -12.81
N ASP A 156 -14.44 -17.49 -13.36
CA ASP A 156 -14.73 -17.38 -14.79
C ASP A 156 -14.56 -15.96 -15.36
N ARG A 157 -14.25 -14.97 -14.51
CA ARG A 157 -14.17 -13.53 -14.81
C ARG A 157 -15.51 -12.90 -15.24
N LEU A 158 -16.62 -13.62 -15.11
CA LEU A 158 -17.96 -13.15 -15.45
C LEU A 158 -18.82 -12.98 -14.19
N ASN A 159 -18.79 -13.99 -13.32
CA ASN A 159 -19.53 -14.01 -12.07
C ASN A 159 -18.57 -13.64 -10.93
N TRP A 160 -18.83 -12.51 -10.30
CA TRP A 160 -17.99 -11.94 -9.25
C TRP A 160 -18.66 -12.03 -7.89
N VAL A 161 -17.87 -12.39 -6.87
CA VAL A 161 -18.32 -12.47 -5.47
C VAL A 161 -17.49 -11.53 -4.62
N ASP A 162 -18.15 -10.63 -3.91
CA ASP A 162 -17.54 -9.70 -2.95
C ASP A 162 -16.93 -10.48 -1.77
N VAL A 163 -15.63 -10.29 -1.55
CA VAL A 163 -14.90 -10.84 -0.39
C VAL A 163 -14.41 -9.75 0.56
N VAL A 164 -14.32 -8.51 0.09
CA VAL A 164 -14.07 -7.32 0.91
C VAL A 164 -15.02 -6.22 0.47
N ASN A 165 -15.64 -5.53 1.43
CA ASN A 165 -16.46 -4.34 1.19
C ASN A 165 -16.22 -3.34 2.33
N MET A 166 -15.61 -2.20 2.01
CA MET A 166 -15.24 -1.17 2.97
C MET A 166 -15.76 0.18 2.49
N THR A 167 -16.85 0.66 3.07
CA THR A 167 -17.42 2.00 2.87
C THR A 167 -16.81 3.01 3.82
N ASP A 168 -16.80 4.29 3.43
CA ASP A 168 -16.10 5.36 4.14
C ASP A 168 -14.62 5.04 4.35
N ALA A 169 -14.02 4.34 3.38
CA ALA A 169 -12.73 3.67 3.51
C ALA A 169 -11.64 4.65 3.95
N PHE A 170 -11.60 5.82 3.32
CA PHE A 170 -10.53 6.80 3.51
C PHE A 170 -10.72 7.66 4.76
N ASN A 171 -11.91 7.73 5.33
CA ASN A 171 -12.13 8.44 6.59
C ASN A 171 -11.94 7.51 7.79
N LYS A 172 -12.40 6.25 7.70
CA LYS A 172 -12.21 5.24 8.75
C LYS A 172 -10.74 4.79 8.87
N ALA A 173 -10.00 4.80 7.76
CA ALA A 173 -8.56 4.50 7.73
C ALA A 173 -7.81 5.52 6.85
N PRO A 174 -7.51 6.74 7.35
CA PRO A 174 -6.89 7.82 6.58
C PRO A 174 -5.59 7.49 5.86
N ILE A 175 -4.76 6.64 6.49
CA ILE A 175 -3.53 6.12 5.91
C ILE A 175 -3.61 4.60 6.01
N ARG A 176 -3.30 3.92 4.91
CA ARG A 176 -3.36 2.45 4.88
C ARG A 176 -2.08 1.83 4.35
N THR A 177 -1.41 1.10 5.23
CA THR A 177 -0.23 0.28 4.90
C THR A 177 -0.51 -1.22 4.93
N GLU A 178 -1.55 -1.63 5.68
CA GLU A 178 -1.91 -3.02 5.93
C GLU A 178 -2.60 -3.70 4.74
N SER A 179 -2.47 -5.02 4.68
CA SER A 179 -3.13 -5.82 3.65
C SER A 179 -4.65 -5.75 3.79
N ILE A 180 -5.35 -5.62 2.67
CA ILE A 180 -6.81 -5.64 2.60
C ILE A 180 -7.35 -7.07 2.52
N TYR A 181 -6.53 -8.00 2.06
CA TYR A 181 -6.90 -9.39 1.83
C TYR A 181 -5.66 -10.27 1.77
N GLU A 182 -5.84 -11.55 2.11
CA GLU A 182 -4.87 -12.61 1.90
C GLU A 182 -5.58 -13.77 1.20
N THR A 183 -4.99 -14.30 0.13
CA THR A 183 -5.58 -15.40 -0.62
C THR A 183 -5.71 -16.66 0.23
N LYS A 184 -6.60 -17.55 -0.19
CA LYS A 184 -6.70 -18.90 0.36
C LYS A 184 -6.04 -19.88 -0.59
N ASP A 185 -5.46 -20.94 -0.04
CA ASP A 185 -4.80 -22.00 -0.82
C ASP A 185 -5.71 -22.52 -1.95
N VAL A 186 -6.98 -22.81 -1.65
CA VAL A 186 -7.96 -23.29 -2.64
C VAL A 186 -8.20 -22.33 -3.80
N GLN A 187 -8.03 -21.02 -3.59
CA GLN A 187 -8.16 -20.03 -4.66
C GLN A 187 -6.94 -20.04 -5.58
N LEU A 188 -5.75 -20.26 -5.04
CA LEU A 188 -4.53 -20.32 -5.84
C LEU A 188 -4.37 -21.68 -6.54
N ILE A 189 -4.70 -22.79 -5.87
CA ILE A 189 -4.62 -24.15 -6.43
C ILE A 189 -5.51 -24.31 -7.66
N ASN A 190 -6.76 -23.85 -7.59
CA ASN A 190 -7.66 -23.88 -8.73
C ASN A 190 -7.42 -22.71 -9.71
N GLY A 191 -6.66 -21.73 -9.25
CA GLY A 191 -6.54 -20.40 -9.84
C GLY A 191 -7.81 -19.57 -9.73
N CYS A 192 -7.63 -18.26 -9.55
CA CYS A 192 -8.73 -17.35 -9.28
C CYS A 192 -8.46 -15.97 -9.89
N TYR A 193 -9.51 -15.36 -10.42
CA TYR A 193 -9.52 -13.95 -10.80
C TYR A 193 -9.85 -13.09 -9.59
N TYR A 194 -9.18 -11.97 -9.49
CA TYR A 194 -9.39 -10.96 -8.47
C TYR A 194 -9.66 -9.62 -9.15
N ARG A 195 -10.61 -8.87 -8.59
CA ARG A 195 -10.94 -7.51 -9.02
C ARG A 195 -11.00 -6.60 -7.82
N LEU A 196 -10.12 -5.62 -7.74
CA LEU A 196 -10.21 -4.53 -6.77
C LEU A 196 -10.88 -3.34 -7.45
N VAL A 197 -11.96 -2.83 -6.84
CA VAL A 197 -12.59 -1.57 -7.23
C VAL A 197 -12.43 -0.58 -6.10
N VAL A 198 -11.87 0.58 -6.41
CA VAL A 198 -11.78 1.72 -5.50
C VAL A 198 -12.54 2.88 -6.13
N ALA A 199 -13.46 3.50 -5.39
CA ALA A 199 -14.23 4.62 -5.92
C ALA A 199 -14.45 5.72 -4.89
N TYR A 200 -14.42 6.96 -5.36
CA TYR A 200 -14.52 8.16 -4.53
C TYR A 200 -14.97 9.37 -5.35
N GLU A 201 -15.42 10.42 -4.66
CA GLU A 201 -15.82 11.69 -5.27
C GLU A 201 -14.89 12.81 -4.78
N LEU A 202 -14.43 13.61 -5.74
CA LEU A 202 -13.57 14.77 -5.53
C LEU A 202 -14.31 16.05 -5.89
N ARG A 203 -13.91 17.13 -5.22
CA ARG A 203 -14.34 18.49 -5.51
C ARG A 203 -13.15 19.44 -5.48
N ILE A 204 -13.20 20.49 -6.27
CA ILE A 204 -12.26 21.62 -6.21
C ILE A 204 -13.03 22.92 -6.39
N ARG A 205 -12.68 23.98 -5.65
CA ARG A 205 -13.21 25.33 -5.87
C ARG A 205 -12.53 25.93 -7.10
N THR A 206 -13.34 26.42 -8.03
CA THR A 206 -12.85 27.06 -9.26
C THR A 206 -12.99 28.58 -9.23
N GLU A 207 -13.91 29.10 -8.42
CA GLU A 207 -14.10 30.54 -8.25
C GLU A 207 -14.52 30.85 -6.81
N ASP A 208 -13.78 31.73 -6.14
CA ASP A 208 -14.18 32.36 -4.87
C ASP A 208 -15.07 33.57 -5.17
N ARG A 209 -16.33 33.54 -4.70
CA ARG A 209 -17.29 34.61 -4.91
C ARG A 209 -18.10 34.84 -3.65
N ASN A 210 -18.10 36.08 -3.17
CA ASN A 210 -18.96 36.51 -2.07
C ASN A 210 -19.89 37.66 -2.51
N ILE A 211 -21.19 37.48 -2.32
CA ILE A 211 -22.21 38.52 -2.57
C ILE A 211 -22.95 38.77 -1.26
N LEU A 212 -22.83 39.98 -0.71
CA LEU A 212 -23.52 40.40 0.52
C LEU A 212 -23.42 39.37 1.67
N PHE A 213 -22.20 38.99 2.07
CA PHE A 213 -21.93 38.01 3.14
C PHE A 213 -22.42 36.57 2.86
N ILE A 214 -22.91 36.29 1.64
CA ILE A 214 -23.27 34.96 1.18
C ILE A 214 -22.14 34.44 0.28
N ASN A 215 -21.56 33.30 0.66
CA ASN A 215 -20.62 32.56 -0.17
C ASN A 215 -21.38 31.94 -1.37
N THR A 216 -20.88 32.22 -2.57
CA THR A 216 -21.42 31.78 -3.86
C THR A 216 -20.33 31.10 -4.71
N ASP A 217 -19.43 30.41 -4.03
CA ASP A 217 -18.29 29.74 -4.66
C ASP A 217 -18.75 28.73 -5.70
N LYS A 218 -17.96 28.60 -6.76
CA LYS A 218 -18.17 27.59 -7.78
C LYS A 218 -17.21 26.43 -7.58
N PHE A 219 -17.70 25.25 -7.90
CA PHE A 219 -16.96 24.02 -7.72
C PHE A 219 -17.06 23.15 -8.97
N ASP A 220 -15.94 22.52 -9.30
CA ASP A 220 -15.90 21.39 -10.22
C ASP A 220 -15.91 20.10 -9.41
N TYR A 221 -16.48 19.05 -10.01
CA TYR A 221 -16.69 17.75 -9.38
C TYR A 221 -16.17 16.67 -10.30
N LYS A 222 -15.61 15.63 -9.69
CA LYS A 222 -15.14 14.46 -10.41
C LYS A 222 -15.38 13.20 -9.58
N LYS A 223 -15.97 12.19 -10.20
CA LYS A 223 -16.08 10.84 -9.65
C LYS A 223 -15.00 9.97 -10.26
N CYS A 224 -14.25 9.26 -9.44
CA CYS A 224 -13.18 8.37 -9.89
C CYS A 224 -13.52 6.93 -9.52
N ALA A 225 -13.35 6.00 -10.46
CA ALA A 225 -13.29 4.57 -10.18
C ALA A 225 -11.96 4.01 -10.71
N GLU A 226 -11.24 3.31 -9.84
CA GLU A 226 -10.02 2.59 -10.16
C GLU A 226 -10.33 1.09 -10.10
N VAL A 227 -10.09 0.38 -11.21
CA VAL A 227 -10.42 -1.04 -11.36
C VAL A 227 -9.15 -1.80 -11.70
N TYR A 228 -8.74 -2.68 -10.80
CA TYR A 228 -7.57 -3.54 -10.97
C TYR A 228 -8.02 -4.98 -11.10
N GLU A 229 -7.64 -5.65 -12.19
CA GLU A 229 -7.98 -7.04 -12.43
C GLU A 229 -6.74 -7.88 -12.70
N PHE A 230 -6.68 -9.06 -12.08
CA PHE A 230 -5.62 -10.02 -12.34
C PHE A 230 -6.07 -11.44 -12.05
N TYR A 231 -5.27 -12.39 -12.51
CA TYR A 231 -5.40 -13.81 -12.20
C TYR A 231 -4.21 -14.25 -11.34
N ALA A 232 -4.44 -15.12 -10.36
CA ALA A 232 -3.35 -15.76 -9.63
C ALA A 232 -3.57 -17.26 -9.49
N TYR A 233 -2.49 -18.02 -9.55
CA TYR A 233 -2.52 -19.48 -9.47
C TYR A 233 -1.20 -20.05 -8.94
N THR A 234 -1.24 -21.26 -8.39
CA THR A 234 -0.05 -22.08 -8.17
C THR A 234 0.10 -23.09 -9.31
N ASP A 235 1.34 -23.45 -9.66
CA ASP A 235 1.57 -24.63 -10.49
C ASP A 235 1.26 -25.87 -9.65
N THR A 236 0.14 -26.54 -9.93
CA THR A 236 -0.04 -27.92 -9.47
C THR A 236 0.83 -28.79 -10.36
N SER A 237 2.06 -29.08 -9.92
CA SER A 237 2.86 -30.17 -10.47
C SER A 237 2.17 -31.52 -10.28
#